data_AF-A0A7C7JCD2-F1
#
_entry.id   AF-A0A7C7JCD2-F1
#
_cell.length_a   1.000
_cell.length_b   1.000
_cell.length_c   1.000
_cell.angle_alpha   90.00
_cell.angle_beta   90.00
_cell.angle_gamma   90.00
#
_symmetry.space_group_name_H-M   'P 1'
#
loop_
_entity.id
_entity.type
_entity.pdbx_description
1 polymer ?
#
loop_
_entity_poly.entity_id
_entity_poly.type
_entity_poly.pdbx_seq_one_letter_code
_entity_poly.pdbx_strand_id
1 'polypeptide(L)' 'MFSSQLGHHMARQKLQKCTVCGAYGLSTTCGKCGERAQAAGPMKWSPEDRQAQRRRKLHNVGSKEWLESLPEFTSEEE' A
#
# COMPACT_ATOMS: atom_id res chain seq x y z
N MET A 1 14.97 -10.11 38.45
CA MET A 1 15.38 -10.79 37.20
C MET A 1 14.47 -10.29 36.09
N PHE A 2 14.89 -9.24 35.36
CA PHE A 2 14.10 -8.70 34.26
C PHE A 2 14.27 -9.62 33.06
N SER A 3 13.25 -10.46 32.84
CA SER A 3 13.18 -11.34 31.68
C SER A 3 13.01 -10.46 30.43
N SER A 4 14.12 -10.18 29.74
CA SER A 4 14.11 -9.55 28.42
C SER A 4 13.58 -10.56 27.40
N GLN A 5 12.25 -10.61 27.28
CA GLN A 5 11.60 -11.22 26.13
C GLN A 5 11.89 -10.33 24.92
N LEU A 6 13.01 -10.57 24.23
CA LEU A 6 13.26 -10.01 22.90
C LEU A 6 12.24 -10.64 21.94
N GLY A 7 11.04 -10.08 21.92
CA GLY A 7 10.05 -10.39 20.90
C GLY A 7 10.65 -10.11 19.53
N HIS A 8 10.49 -11.05 18.60
CA HIS A 8 10.72 -10.82 17.18
C HIS A 8 9.71 -9.76 16.70
N HIS A 9 9.96 -8.50 17.03
CA HIS A 9 9.12 -7.37 16.64
C HIS A 9 9.46 -7.01 15.20
N MET A 10 8.65 -7.50 14.26
CA MET A 10 8.64 -6.96 12.90
C MET A 10 8.46 -5.44 12.97
N ALA A 11 9.51 -4.69 12.62
CA ALA A 11 9.46 -3.24 12.62
C ALA A 11 8.35 -2.76 11.68
N ARG A 12 7.32 -2.15 12.24
CA ARG A 12 6.22 -1.57 11.46
C ARG A 12 6.61 -0.18 11.02
N GLN A 13 6.26 0.18 9.78
CA GLN A 13 6.41 1.55 9.32
C GLN A 13 5.53 2.48 10.17
N LYS A 14 6.14 3.49 10.79
CA LYS A 14 5.43 4.49 11.61
C LYS A 14 4.87 5.64 10.76
N LEU A 15 5.51 5.96 9.63
CA LEU A 15 5.10 7.05 8.75
C LEU A 15 3.75 6.73 8.08
N GLN A 16 2.79 7.63 8.26
CA GLN A 16 1.47 7.59 7.65
C GLN A 16 1.32 8.73 6.63
N LYS A 17 0.50 8.52 5.61
CA LYS A 17 0.07 9.50 4.62
C LYS A 17 -1.45 9.56 4.58
N CYS A 18 -2.02 10.76 4.58
CA CYS A 18 -3.45 10.97 4.45
C CYS A 18 -3.94 10.52 3.07
N THR A 19 -5.08 9.82 3.03
CA THR A 19 -5.68 9.33 1.77
C THR A 19 -6.37 10.42 0.96
N VAL A 20 -6.62 11.59 1.56
CA VAL A 20 -7.37 12.70 0.93
C VAL A 20 -6.43 13.84 0.55
N CYS A 21 -5.74 14.44 1.52
CA CYS A 21 -4.90 15.62 1.28
C CYS A 21 -3.41 15.30 1.03
N GLY A 22 -3.01 14.04 1.19
CA GLY A 22 -1.63 13.60 0.98
C GLY A 22 -0.62 14.05 2.04
N ALA A 23 -1.05 14.74 3.12
CA ALA A 23 -0.18 15.15 4.21
C ALA A 23 0.42 13.94 4.96
N TYR A 24 1.68 14.07 5.37
CA TYR A 24 2.38 13.06 6.17
C TYR A 24 2.23 13.31 7.66
N GLY A 25 2.28 12.23 8.44
CA GLY A 25 2.25 12.26 9.89
C GLY A 25 2.60 10.90 10.49
N LEU A 26 2.51 10.79 11.82
CA LEU A 26 2.77 9.55 12.56
C LEU A 26 1.49 8.95 13.16
N SER A 27 0.35 9.61 12.94
CA SER A 27 -0.98 9.25 13.43
C SER A 27 -1.80 8.64 12.30
N THR A 28 -2.74 7.76 12.65
CA THR A 28 -3.75 7.20 11.71
C THR A 28 -4.85 8.20 11.36
N THR A 29 -4.86 9.35 12.02
CA THR A 29 -5.75 10.50 11.75
C THR A 29 -4.91 11.68 11.28
N CYS A 30 -5.31 12.30 10.17
CA CYS A 30 -4.60 13.43 9.60
C CYS A 30 -4.75 14.68 10.48
N GLY A 31 -3.63 15.30 10.88
CA GLY A 31 -3.65 16.56 11.63
C GLY A 31 -4.05 17.80 10.82
N LYS A 32 -4.14 17.71 9.48
CA LYS A 32 -4.55 18.83 8.62
C LYS A 32 -6.04 18.85 8.29
N CYS A 33 -6.61 17.69 7.95
CA CYS A 33 -8.01 17.59 7.51
C CYS A 33 -8.88 16.64 8.35
N GLY A 34 -8.32 15.97 9.37
CA GLY A 34 -9.08 15.03 10.22
C GLY A 34 -9.36 13.66 9.59
N GLU A 35 -9.13 13.49 8.29
CA GLU A 35 -9.39 12.24 7.57
C GLU A 35 -8.40 11.12 7.89
N ARG A 36 -8.74 9.90 7.46
CA ARG A 36 -7.91 8.72 7.68
C ARG A 36 -6.54 8.82 7.00
N ALA A 37 -5.50 8.47 7.73
CA ALA A 37 -4.16 8.25 7.23
C ALA A 37 -3.78 6.77 7.30
N GLN A 38 -2.97 6.33 6.34
CA GLN A 38 -2.51 4.95 6.22
C GLN A 38 -1.00 4.88 5.98
N ALA A 39 -0.42 3.69 6.09
CA ALA A 39 1.02 3.51 5.91
C ALA A 39 1.48 4.15 4.59
N ALA A 40 2.49 5.02 4.68
CA ALA A 40 2.96 5.79 3.54
C ALA A 40 3.68 4.93 2.49
N GLY A 41 4.33 3.86 2.93
CA GLY A 41 5.05 2.96 2.04
C GLY A 41 4.12 2.01 1.29
N PRO A 42 4.45 1.66 0.03
CA PRO A 42 3.71 0.64 -0.69
C PRO A 42 3.85 -0.73 -0.02
N MET A 43 2.91 -1.63 -0.32
CA MET A 43 3.03 -3.04 0.05
C MET A 43 4.26 -3.63 -0.62
N LYS A 44 5.08 -4.37 0.14
CA LYS A 44 6.25 -5.07 -0.42
C LYS A 44 5.77 -6.12 -1.42
N TRP A 45 6.39 -6.12 -2.60
CA TRP A 45 6.18 -7.15 -3.61
C TRP A 45 7.08 -8.37 -3.33
N SER A 46 6.59 -9.57 -3.60
CA SER A 46 7.36 -10.82 -3.56
C SER A 46 6.94 -11.70 -4.75
N PRO A 47 7.89 -12.39 -5.40
CA PRO A 47 7.58 -13.32 -6.49
C PRO A 47 6.58 -14.41 -6.10
N GLU A 48 6.65 -14.88 -4.86
CA GLU A 48 5.86 -16.00 -4.33
C GLU A 48 4.44 -15.63 -3.92
N ASP A 49 4.08 -14.33 -3.90
CA ASP A 49 2.87 -13.78 -3.25
C ASP A 49 1.63 -14.69 -3.35
N ARG A 50 1.44 -15.48 -2.29
CA ARG A 50 0.36 -16.49 -2.19
C ARG A 50 -1.03 -15.86 -2.21
N GLN A 51 -1.14 -14.57 -1.91
CA GLN A 51 -2.41 -13.84 -1.87
C GLN A 51 -2.68 -13.06 -3.17
N ALA A 52 -1.79 -13.14 -4.16
CA ALA A 52 -1.93 -12.40 -5.43
C ALA A 52 -3.24 -12.72 -6.14
N GLN A 53 -3.64 -14.00 -6.23
CA GLN A 53 -4.90 -14.39 -6.89
C GLN A 53 -6.12 -13.76 -6.20
N ARG A 54 -6.15 -13.77 -4.86
CA ARG A 54 -7.23 -13.14 -4.09
C ARG A 54 -7.29 -11.63 -4.32
N ARG A 55 -6.13 -10.96 -4.35
CA ARG A 55 -6.06 -9.51 -4.62
C ARG A 55 -6.50 -9.18 -6.05
N ARG A 56 -6.11 -9.97 -7.05
CA ARG A 56 -6.58 -9.80 -8.44
C ARG A 56 -8.10 -9.95 -8.57
N LYS A 57 -8.70 -10.91 -7.86
CA LYS A 57 -10.16 -11.07 -7.81
C LYS A 57 -10.86 -9.87 -7.16
N LEU A 58 -10.31 -9.35 -6.05
CA LEU A 58 -10.85 -8.17 -5.37
C LEU A 58 -10.86 -6.93 -6.28
N HIS A 59 -9.81 -6.75 -7.09
CA HIS A 59 -9.70 -5.62 -8.03
C HIS A 59 -10.28 -5.90 -9.42
N ASN A 60 -10.91 -7.06 -9.62
CA ASN A 60 -11.50 -7.47 -10.89
C ASN A 60 -10.56 -7.31 -12.11
N VAL A 61 -9.29 -7.69 -11.95
CA VAL A 61 -8.19 -7.49 -12.93
C VAL A 61 -8.40 -8.22 -14.28
N GLY A 62 -9.47 -9.01 -14.43
CA GLY A 62 -9.80 -9.67 -15.69
C GLY A 62 -10.96 -9.03 -16.47
N SER A 63 -11.53 -7.94 -15.98
CA SER A 63 -12.70 -7.32 -16.61
C SER A 63 -12.33 -6.47 -17.82
N LYS A 64 -13.31 -6.23 -18.69
CA LYS A 64 -13.13 -5.38 -19.86
C LYS A 64 -12.75 -3.94 -19.46
N GLU A 65 -13.39 -3.41 -18.42
CA GLU A 65 -13.10 -2.05 -17.92
C GLU A 65 -11.66 -1.94 -17.39
N TRP A 66 -11.15 -3.00 -16.75
CA TRP A 66 -9.77 -3.01 -16.29
C TRP A 66 -8.78 -3.00 -17.46
N LEU A 67 -9.03 -3.80 -18.51
CA LEU A 67 -8.19 -3.84 -19.71
C LEU A 67 -8.16 -2.48 -20.43
N GLU A 68 -9.31 -1.82 -20.54
CA GLU A 68 -9.43 -0.48 -21.16
C GLU A 68 -8.74 0.61 -20.33
N SER A 69 -8.54 0.42 -19.02
CA SER A 69 -7.85 1.37 -18.16
C SER A 69 -6.32 1.32 -18.24
N LEU A 70 -5.77 0.31 -18.94
CA LEU A 70 -4.33 0.15 -19.07
C LEU A 70 -3.74 1.24 -19.97
N PRO A 71 -2.55 1.77 -19.64
CA PRO A 71 -1.86 2.71 -20.51
C PRO A 71 -1.45 2.00 -21.81
N GLU A 72 -1.73 2.65 -22.94
CA GLU A 72 -1.20 2.22 -24.23
C GLU A 72 0.28 2.60 -24.32
N PHE A 73 1.12 1.65 -24.74
CA PHE A 73 2.52 1.94 -25.01
C PHE A 73 2.61 2.51 -26.43
N THR A 74 2.80 3.82 -26.56
CA THR A 74 3.17 4.43 -27.85
C THR A 74 4.65 4.17 -28.08
N SER A 75 4.99 3.45 -29.16
CA SER A 75 6.35 3.06 -29.53
C SER A 75 7.22 4.21 -30.06
N GLU A 76 7.01 5.44 -29.60
CA GLU A 76 7.67 6.65 -30.13
C GLU A 76 8.87 7.11 -29.28
N GLU A 77 9.60 6.17 -28.69
CA GLU A 77 10.94 6.43 -28.13
C GLU A 77 11.95 5.45 -28.74
N GLU A 78 12.46 5.81 -29.93
CA GLU A 78 13.80 5.44 -30.42
C GLU A 78 14.69 6.68 -30.48
#